data_AF-A0A0K1RE09-F1
#
_entry.id   AF-A0A0K1RE09-F1
#
_cell.length_a   1.000
_cell.length_b   1.000
_cell.length_c   1.000
_cell.angle_alpha   90.00
_cell.angle_beta   90.00
_cell.angle_gamma   90.00
#
_symmetry.space_group_name_H-M   'P 1'
#
loop_
_entity.id
_entity.type
_entity.pdbx_description
1 polymer ?
#
loop_
_entity_poly.entity_id
_entity_poly.type
_entity_poly.pdbx_seq_one_letter_code
_entity_poly.pdbx_strand_id
1 'polypeptide(L)' 'MTAYLIKYQRQTGMMALEEFDSLREATAERLRLDRLNTDPDLEIVAVASESEDHLRVSHSRYFSGV' A
#
# COMPACT_ATOMS: atom_id res chain seq x y z
N MET A 1 9.06 11.81 7.28
CA MET A 1 9.21 10.36 7.30
C MET A 1 8.50 9.86 6.07
N THR A 2 9.21 9.11 5.24
CA THR A 2 8.69 8.49 4.03
C THR A 2 7.49 7.61 4.35
N ALA A 3 6.60 7.51 3.39
CA ALA A 3 5.45 6.64 3.48
C ALA A 3 5.27 5.88 2.18
N TYR A 4 4.57 4.77 2.26
CA TYR A 4 4.32 3.89 1.15
C TYR A 4 2.83 3.63 1.02
N LEU A 5 2.37 3.59 -0.21
CA LEU A 5 1.02 3.18 -0.58
C LEU A 5 1.10 1.80 -1.23
N ILE A 6 0.45 0.84 -0.59
CA ILE A 6 0.36 -0.53 -1.05
C ILE A 6 -1.02 -0.72 -1.68
N LYS A 7 -1.05 -1.22 -2.92
CA LYS A 7 -2.27 -1.67 -3.62
C LYS A 7 -2.14 -3.18 -3.77
N TYR A 8 -2.97 -3.94 -3.07
CA TYR A 8 -2.89 -5.40 -3.03
C TYR A 8 -4.20 -6.03 -3.47
N GLN A 9 -4.15 -6.83 -4.54
CA GLN A 9 -5.30 -7.56 -5.06
C GLN A 9 -5.32 -8.96 -4.41
N ARG A 10 -6.35 -9.22 -3.60
CA ARG A 10 -6.45 -10.41 -2.75
C ARG A 10 -6.53 -11.74 -3.50
N GLN A 11 -7.24 -11.79 -4.62
CA GLN A 11 -7.49 -13.02 -5.36
C GLN A 11 -6.28 -13.48 -6.19
N THR A 12 -5.51 -12.53 -6.71
CA THR A 12 -4.39 -12.75 -7.63
C THR A 12 -3.04 -12.63 -6.92
N GLY A 13 -3.02 -12.06 -5.73
CA GLY A 13 -1.78 -11.72 -5.02
C GLY A 13 -0.99 -10.58 -5.64
N MET A 14 -1.52 -9.92 -6.69
CA MET A 14 -0.84 -8.81 -7.34
C MET A 14 -0.69 -7.64 -6.37
N MET A 15 0.53 -7.12 -6.30
CA MET A 15 0.86 -6.01 -5.42
C MET A 15 1.60 -4.91 -6.19
N ALA A 16 1.21 -3.66 -5.93
CA ALA A 16 1.94 -2.47 -6.35
C ALA A 16 2.30 -1.61 -5.14
N LEU A 17 3.50 -1.06 -5.17
CA LEU A 17 4.06 -0.19 -4.13
C LEU A 17 4.39 1.17 -4.73
N GLU A 18 4.03 2.24 -4.02
CA GLU A 18 4.30 3.62 -4.42
C GLU A 18 4.83 4.40 -3.21
N GLU A 19 5.94 5.12 -3.38
CA GLU A 19 6.61 5.87 -2.30
C GLU A 19 6.15 7.34 -2.29
N PHE A 20 6.05 7.91 -1.09
CA PHE A 20 5.64 9.27 -0.81
C PHE A 20 6.58 9.91 0.23
N ASP A 21 6.77 11.22 0.12
CA ASP A 21 7.60 12.00 1.05
C ASP A 21 6.96 12.12 2.45
N SER A 22 5.64 11.95 2.52
CA SER A 22 4.88 12.05 3.76
C SER A 22 3.70 11.08 3.86
N LEU A 23 3.41 10.63 5.08
CA LEU A 23 2.21 9.84 5.37
C LEU A 23 0.92 10.58 5.01
N ARG A 24 0.92 11.91 5.08
CA ARG A 24 -0.23 12.72 4.71
C ARG A 24 -0.59 12.56 3.24
N GLU A 25 0.41 12.62 2.35
CA GLU A 25 0.20 12.44 0.91
C GLU A 25 -0.22 11.02 0.58
N ALA A 26 0.46 10.01 1.13
CA ALA A 26 0.07 8.61 0.96
C ALA A 26 -1.38 8.36 1.43
N THR A 27 -1.79 8.95 2.55
CA THR A 27 -3.16 8.83 3.07
C THR A 27 -4.18 9.56 2.19
N ALA A 28 -3.84 10.75 1.68
CA ALA A 28 -4.71 11.48 0.78
C ALA A 28 -4.95 10.70 -0.52
N GLU A 29 -3.89 10.09 -1.06
CA GLU A 29 -3.97 9.26 -2.25
C GLU A 29 -4.75 7.97 -2.00
N ARG A 30 -4.53 7.30 -0.86
CA ARG A 30 -5.36 6.16 -0.42
C ARG A 30 -6.84 6.52 -0.44
N LEU A 31 -7.22 7.62 0.19
CA LEU A 31 -8.62 8.08 0.23
C LEU A 31 -9.17 8.44 -1.16
N ARG A 32 -8.32 8.96 -2.05
CA ARG A 32 -8.71 9.25 -3.43
C ARG A 32 -9.01 7.96 -4.19
N LEU A 33 -8.14 6.97 -4.07
CA LEU A 33 -8.31 5.68 -4.72
C LEU A 33 -9.45 4.87 -4.11
N ASP A 34 -9.63 4.88 -2.78
CA ASP A 34 -10.76 4.22 -2.12
C ASP A 34 -12.11 4.72 -2.66
N ARG A 35 -12.23 6.01 -3.02
CA ARG A 35 -13.44 6.56 -3.64
C ARG A 35 -13.65 6.13 -5.09
N LEU A 36 -12.57 5.82 -5.81
CA LEU A 36 -12.61 5.37 -7.21
C LEU A 36 -12.67 3.85 -7.32
N ASN A 37 -12.25 3.16 -6.28
CA ASN A 37 -12.18 1.71 -6.25
C ASN A 37 -13.58 1.11 -6.17
N THR A 38 -13.93 0.31 -7.16
CA THR A 38 -15.16 -0.48 -7.19
C THR A 38 -14.90 -1.96 -6.93
N ASP A 39 -13.63 -2.36 -6.78
CA ASP A 39 -13.21 -3.74 -6.55
C ASP A 39 -13.07 -4.02 -5.03
N PRO A 40 -13.94 -4.87 -4.44
CA PRO A 40 -13.87 -5.20 -3.02
C PRO A 40 -12.62 -6.04 -2.64
N ASP A 41 -11.95 -6.63 -3.63
CA ASP A 41 -10.75 -7.44 -3.42
C ASP A 41 -9.44 -6.65 -3.58
N LEU A 42 -9.53 -5.37 -3.96
CA LEU A 42 -8.39 -4.46 -3.96
C LEU A 42 -8.27 -3.79 -2.57
N GLU A 43 -7.24 -4.16 -1.83
CA GLU A 43 -6.84 -3.46 -0.61
C GLU A 43 -5.89 -2.30 -0.93
N ILE A 44 -6.15 -1.13 -0.34
CA ILE A 44 -5.30 0.06 -0.48
C ILE A 44 -4.90 0.53 0.91
N VAL A 45 -3.59 0.53 1.19
CA VAL A 45 -3.06 0.78 2.54
C VAL A 45 -1.92 1.78 2.48
N ALA A 46 -1.97 2.81 3.33
CA ALA A 46 -0.89 3.77 3.50
C ALA A 46 -0.13 3.46 4.79
N VAL A 47 1.20 3.34 4.70
CA VAL A 47 2.06 2.94 5.82
C VAL A 47 3.26 3.88 5.90
N ALA A 48 3.53 4.43 7.08
CA ALA A 48 4.81 5.12 7.32
C ALA A 48 5.89 4.08 7.59
N SER A 49 7.02 4.18 6.88
CA SER A 49 8.17 3.29 7.08
C SER A 49 9.46 4.02 6.72
N GLU A 50 10.55 3.65 7.38
CA GLU A 50 11.88 4.23 7.15
C GLU A 50 12.51 3.77 5.82
N SER A 51 12.09 2.60 5.32
CA SER A 51 12.50 2.06 4.03
C SER A 51 11.53 0.98 3.53
N GLU A 52 11.66 0.60 2.26
CA GLU A 52 10.97 -0.55 1.67
C GLU A 52 11.38 -1.87 2.34
N ASP A 53 12.67 -2.07 2.65
CA ASP A 53 13.14 -3.30 3.31
C ASP A 53 12.46 -3.50 4.66
N HIS A 54 12.35 -2.44 5.46
CA HIS A 54 11.65 -2.48 6.73
C HIS A 54 10.14 -2.70 6.55
N LEU A 55 9.55 -2.14 5.48
CA LEU A 55 8.16 -2.36 5.12
C LEU A 55 7.90 -3.83 4.76
N ARG A 56 8.80 -4.46 4.00
CA ARG A 56 8.70 -5.88 3.61
C ARG A 56 8.71 -6.82 4.80
N VAL A 57 9.45 -6.50 5.86
CA VAL A 57 9.47 -7.29 7.10
C VAL A 57 8.21 -7.04 7.93
N SER A 58 7.87 -5.77 8.17
CA SER A 58 6.75 -5.40 9.05
C SER A 58 5.36 -5.67 8.46
N HIS A 59 5.22 -5.63 7.14
CA HIS A 59 3.97 -5.81 6.39
C HIS A 59 4.08 -6.93 5.35
N SER A 60 4.80 -8.00 5.72
CA SER A 60 5.16 -9.13 4.84
C SER A 60 3.97 -9.78 4.12
N ARG A 61 2.76 -9.72 4.68
CA ARG A 61 1.52 -10.23 4.06
C ARG A 61 1.33 -9.74 2.62
N TYR A 62 1.66 -8.48 2.33
CA TYR A 62 1.48 -7.92 0.98
C TYR A 62 2.57 -8.35 0.00
N PHE A 63 3.69 -8.87 0.52
CA PHE A 63 4.85 -9.28 -0.25
C PHE A 63 4.96 -10.81 -0.37
N SER A 64 4.12 -11.55 0.34
CA SER A 64 4.07 -13.02 0.34
C SER A 64 3.09 -13.58 -0.70
N GLY A 65 2.60 -12.78 -1.63
CA GLY A 65 1.72 -13.23 -2.71
C GLY A 65 2.45 -14.21 -3.63
N VAL A 66 2.11 -15.50 -3.46
CA VAL A 66 2.48 -16.63 -4.32
C VAL A 66 1.19 -17.35 -4.69
#